data_AF-K9Y8P5-F1
#
_entry.id   AF-K9Y8P5-F1
#
_cell.length_a   1.000
_cell.length_b   1.000
_cell.length_c   1.000
_cell.angle_alpha   90.00
_cell.angle_beta   90.00
_cell.angle_gamma   90.00
#
_symmetry.space_group_name_H-M   'P 1'
#
loop_
_entity.id
_entity.type
_entity.pdbx_description
1 polymer ?
#
loop_
_entity_poly.entity_id
_entity_poly.type
_entity_poly.pdbx_seq_one_letter_code
_entity_poly.pdbx_strand_id
1 'polypeptide(L)'
;MAKLSRELHRYFCEEERADQIDLADFLELTKERIFGFLFVILSLPSALPVPAPGYSIPFGIVMFLLASQMALGAQEPWLPQRVRDHQLDLKKVQGLITKGVPWLQRLENLSRPRFSYICTSLGGRIILGSAIALMSISMMIPIPGTNTLPAIGIFIIGFGLQEDDGIICLLGLAVCSLALVVVLGILIGGFSLIDYLKDSLTNYSSFHAS
;
A
#
# COMPACT_ATOMS: atom_id res chain seq x y z
N MET A 1 -9.05 -24.78 13.54
CA MET A 1 -8.59 -23.38 13.65
C MET A 1 -9.83 -22.52 13.72
N ALA A 2 -10.03 -21.82 14.83
CA ALA A 2 -11.25 -21.04 15.07
C ALA A 2 -11.36 -19.93 14.02
N LYS A 3 -12.52 -19.81 13.39
CA LYS A 3 -12.78 -18.85 12.32
C LYS A 3 -12.77 -17.44 12.94
N LEU A 4 -11.84 -16.60 12.49
CA LEU A 4 -11.75 -15.16 12.85
C LEU A 4 -13.12 -14.46 12.72
N SER A 5 -13.95 -14.89 11.77
CA SER A 5 -15.32 -14.39 11.59
C SER A 5 -16.24 -14.64 12.80
N ARG A 6 -16.05 -15.73 13.55
CA ARG A 6 -16.81 -16.01 14.78
C ARG A 6 -16.33 -15.18 15.96
N GLU A 7 -15.04 -14.92 16.08
CA GLU A 7 -14.50 -14.03 17.11
C GLU A 7 -14.89 -12.58 16.86
N LEU A 8 -14.81 -12.10 15.61
CA LEU A 8 -15.28 -10.77 15.23
C LEU A 8 -16.79 -10.60 15.45
N HIS A 9 -17.60 -11.59 15.05
CA HIS A 9 -19.05 -11.52 15.28
C HIS A 9 -19.39 -11.56 16.77
N ARG A 10 -18.66 -12.34 17.58
CA ARG A 10 -18.85 -12.33 19.03
C ARG A 10 -18.44 -10.99 19.64
N TYR A 11 -17.30 -10.45 19.23
CA TYR A 11 -16.74 -9.21 19.76
C TYR A 11 -17.59 -7.98 19.41
N PHE A 12 -18.20 -7.95 18.22
CA PHE A 12 -19.00 -6.82 17.76
C PHE A 12 -20.52 -6.95 18.03
N CYS A 13 -21.06 -8.17 18.22
CA CYS A 13 -22.50 -8.37 18.40
C CYS A 13 -22.94 -8.70 19.83
N GLU A 14 -22.06 -9.13 20.74
CA GLU A 14 -22.47 -9.50 22.12
C GLU A 14 -22.16 -8.45 23.19
N GLU A 15 -21.19 -7.54 22.99
CA GLU A 15 -20.90 -6.48 23.97
C GLU A 15 -21.29 -5.09 23.42
N GLU A 16 -22.32 -4.49 24.01
CA GLU A 16 -22.60 -3.05 23.90
C GLU A 16 -21.38 -2.27 24.44
N ARG A 17 -20.52 -1.77 23.55
CA ARG A 17 -19.46 -0.81 23.88
C ARG A 17 -19.64 0.49 23.13
N ALA A 18 -19.11 1.55 23.76
CA ALA A 18 -19.31 2.96 23.45
C ALA A 18 -19.00 3.34 21.99
N ASP A 19 -19.62 4.42 21.51
CA ASP A 19 -19.62 5.00 20.16
C ASP A 19 -18.23 5.31 19.52
N GLN A 20 -17.11 4.94 20.17
CA GLN A 20 -15.73 5.16 19.72
C GLN A 20 -14.85 3.95 20.07
N ILE A 21 -14.06 3.46 19.12
CA ILE A 21 -13.02 2.43 19.34
C ILE A 21 -11.66 3.05 19.08
N ASP A 22 -10.71 2.83 19.97
CA ASP A 22 -9.33 3.24 19.76
C ASP A 22 -8.72 2.45 18.60
N LEU A 23 -8.05 3.17 17.70
CA LEU A 23 -7.34 2.60 16.55
C LEU A 23 -6.34 1.53 17.04
N ALA A 24 -5.78 1.73 18.23
CA ALA A 24 -4.91 0.78 18.93
C ALA A 24 -5.57 -0.59 19.15
N ASP A 25 -6.78 -0.66 19.72
CA ASP A 25 -7.47 -1.92 20.04
C ASP A 25 -7.86 -2.70 18.77
N PHE A 26 -8.26 -1.97 17.72
CA PHE A 26 -8.55 -2.58 16.41
C PHE A 26 -7.30 -3.12 15.72
N LEU A 27 -6.18 -2.40 15.81
CA LEU A 27 -4.90 -2.86 15.31
C LEU A 27 -4.40 -4.07 16.12
N GLU A 28 -4.60 -4.07 17.44
CA GLU A 28 -4.20 -5.17 18.34
C GLU A 28 -5.00 -6.46 18.11
N LEU A 29 -6.24 -6.36 17.61
CA LEU A 29 -7.01 -7.51 17.10
C LEU A 29 -6.46 -8.07 15.78
N THR A 30 -5.70 -7.26 15.03
CA THR A 30 -5.22 -7.60 13.67
C THR A 30 -3.75 -8.06 13.65
N LYS A 31 -3.06 -8.06 14.81
CA LYS A 31 -1.63 -8.39 15.07
C LYS A 31 -0.75 -8.62 13.83
N GLU A 32 -0.76 -9.82 13.27
CA GLU A 32 0.17 -10.25 12.22
C GLU A 32 -0.13 -9.64 10.84
N ARG A 33 -1.35 -9.14 10.63
CA ARG A 33 -1.88 -8.67 9.34
C ARG A 33 -1.98 -7.15 9.22
N ILE A 34 -1.54 -6.42 10.25
CA ILE A 34 -1.66 -4.95 10.32
C ILE A 34 -0.97 -4.26 9.14
N PHE A 35 0.22 -4.73 8.74
CA PHE A 35 0.94 -4.16 7.59
C PHE A 35 0.10 -4.21 6.32
N GLY A 36 -0.50 -5.38 6.02
CA GLY A 36 -1.36 -5.55 4.85
C GLY A 36 -2.53 -4.57 4.87
N PHE A 37 -3.23 -4.48 5.99
CA PHE A 37 -4.35 -3.57 6.19
C PHE A 37 -3.96 -2.08 5.98
N LEU A 38 -2.84 -1.65 6.58
CA LEU A 38 -2.35 -0.29 6.42
C LEU A 38 -1.99 0.02 4.96
N PHE A 39 -1.32 -0.90 4.26
CA PHE A 39 -1.02 -0.73 2.84
C PHE A 39 -2.30 -0.62 2.00
N VAL A 40 -3.30 -1.47 2.26
CA VAL A 40 -4.60 -1.41 1.55
C VAL A 40 -5.26 -0.05 1.74
N ILE A 41 -5.38 0.44 2.98
CA ILE A 41 -6.04 1.72 3.27
C ILE A 41 -5.27 2.90 2.68
N LEU A 42 -3.94 2.92 2.80
CA LEU A 42 -3.12 4.03 2.32
C LEU A 42 -2.99 4.06 0.80
N SER A 43 -2.97 2.89 0.15
CA SER A 43 -2.85 2.80 -1.32
C SER A 43 -4.19 2.98 -2.04
N LEU A 44 -5.32 2.60 -1.43
CA LEU A 44 -6.64 2.62 -2.08
C LEU A 44 -7.02 4.00 -2.66
N PRO A 45 -6.86 5.14 -1.94
CA PRO A 45 -7.13 6.46 -2.51
C PRO A 45 -6.26 6.78 -3.73
N SER A 46 -5.01 6.30 -3.75
CA SER A 46 -4.05 6.54 -4.84
C SER A 46 -4.19 5.54 -6.01
N ALA A 47 -4.74 4.36 -5.73
CA ALA A 47 -5.03 3.33 -6.73
C ALA A 47 -6.29 3.67 -7.54
N LEU A 48 -7.20 4.46 -6.97
CA LEU A 48 -8.30 5.05 -7.72
C LEU A 48 -7.74 6.16 -8.64
N PRO A 49 -8.10 6.20 -9.93
CA PRO A 49 -7.66 7.22 -10.87
C PRO A 49 -8.42 8.54 -10.60
N VAL A 50 -8.25 9.09 -9.40
CA VAL A 50 -8.84 10.37 -9.02
C VAL A 50 -7.80 11.46 -9.31
N PRO A 51 -8.12 12.49 -10.11
CA PRO A 51 -7.21 13.60 -10.38
C PRO A 51 -7.12 14.50 -9.14
N ALA A 52 -6.37 14.07 -8.14
CA ALA A 52 -6.11 14.81 -6.91
C ALA A 52 -4.59 15.07 -6.79
N PRO A 53 -4.09 16.19 -7.32
CA PRO A 53 -2.67 16.53 -7.24
C PRO A 53 -2.22 16.67 -5.78
N GLY A 54 -1.07 16.08 -5.44
CA GLY A 54 -0.35 16.35 -4.18
C GLY A 54 -0.53 15.35 -3.04
N TYR A 55 -1.53 14.46 -3.06
CA TYR A 55 -1.72 13.48 -1.97
C TYR A 55 -0.72 12.31 -2.01
N SER A 56 -0.17 11.97 -3.17
CA SER A 56 0.73 10.81 -3.31
C SER A 56 2.02 10.92 -2.48
N ILE A 57 2.50 12.13 -2.19
CA ILE A 57 3.73 12.36 -1.42
C ILE A 57 3.57 11.96 0.05
N PRO A 58 2.61 12.51 0.83
CA PRO A 58 2.44 12.12 2.23
C PRO A 58 2.07 10.64 2.36
N PHE A 59 1.20 10.11 1.50
CA PHE A 59 0.87 8.68 1.50
C PHE A 59 2.11 7.83 1.18
N GLY A 60 2.90 8.22 0.18
CA GLY A 60 4.16 7.56 -0.17
C GLY A 60 5.16 7.54 0.98
N ILE A 61 5.31 8.64 1.73
CA ILE A 61 6.21 8.70 2.90
C ILE A 61 5.77 7.71 3.97
N VAL A 62 4.49 7.69 4.31
CA VAL A 62 3.96 6.78 5.33
C VAL A 62 4.12 5.32 4.88
N MET A 63 3.77 5.00 3.63
CA MET A 63 3.93 3.66 3.08
C MET A 63 5.40 3.25 3.02
N PHE A 64 6.32 4.15 2.66
CA PHE A 64 7.76 3.87 2.65
C PHE A 64 8.30 3.52 4.04
N LEU A 65 7.88 4.26 5.08
CA LEU A 65 8.29 3.98 6.46
C LEU A 65 7.78 2.62 6.93
N LEU A 66 6.50 2.33 6.69
CA LEU A 66 5.89 1.03 7.04
C LEU A 66 6.55 -0.13 6.29
N ALA A 67 6.80 0.05 4.99
CA ALA A 67 7.44 -0.95 4.15
C ALA A 67 8.90 -1.22 4.54
N SER A 68 9.62 -0.17 4.94
CA SER A 68 10.98 -0.28 5.48
C SER A 68 11.00 -1.06 6.79
N GLN A 69 10.04 -0.81 7.69
CA GLN A 69 9.92 -1.57 8.94
C GLN A 69 9.63 -3.05 8.66
N MET A 70 8.70 -3.34 7.74
CA MET A 70 8.40 -4.71 7.32
C MET A 70 9.62 -5.39 6.67
N ALA A 71 10.36 -4.65 5.84
CA ALA A 71 11.57 -5.16 5.21
C ALA A 71 12.70 -5.43 6.21
N LEU A 72 12.76 -4.69 7.32
CA LEU A 72 13.68 -4.96 8.42
C LEU A 72 13.24 -6.12 9.32
N GLY A 73 12.12 -6.79 9.00
CA GLY A 73 11.60 -7.93 9.74
C GLY A 73 10.74 -7.56 10.94
N ALA A 74 10.29 -6.30 11.05
CA ALA A 74 9.36 -5.90 12.09
C ALA A 74 8.06 -6.71 11.97
N GLN A 75 7.59 -7.26 13.08
CA GLN A 75 6.34 -8.02 13.11
C GLN A 75 5.11 -7.12 13.16
N GLU A 76 5.26 -5.96 13.78
CA GLU A 76 4.22 -4.95 13.95
C GLU A 76 4.76 -3.57 13.53
N PRO A 77 3.93 -2.72 12.93
CA PRO A 77 4.33 -1.37 12.58
C PRO A 77 4.43 -0.48 13.83
N TRP A 78 5.55 0.24 13.91
CA TRP A 78 5.70 1.31 14.87
C TRP A 78 4.93 2.55 14.39
N LEU A 79 3.87 2.88 15.13
CA LEU A 79 3.06 4.08 14.93
C LEU A 79 3.34 5.09 16.06
N PRO A 80 3.49 6.40 15.75
CA PRO A 80 3.65 7.42 16.78
C PRO A 80 2.40 7.49 17.67
N GLN A 81 2.58 7.78 18.95
CA GLN A 81 1.51 7.79 19.97
C GLN A 81 0.27 8.60 19.53
N ARG A 82 0.46 9.74 18.84
CA ARG A 82 -0.65 10.55 18.30
C ARG A 82 -1.57 9.85 17.31
N VAL A 83 -1.08 8.85 16.58
CA VAL A 83 -1.86 8.04 15.62
C VAL A 83 -2.50 6.84 16.34
N ARG A 84 -1.80 6.30 17.34
CA ARG A 84 -2.30 5.20 18.20
C ARG A 84 -3.50 5.65 19.04
N ASP A 85 -3.42 6.86 19.60
CA ASP A 85 -4.44 7.45 20.48
C ASP A 85 -5.53 8.19 19.68
N HIS A 86 -5.54 8.04 18.35
CA HIS A 86 -6.54 8.68 17.49
C HIS A 86 -7.83 7.87 17.51
N GLN A 87 -8.87 8.40 18.13
CA GLN A 87 -10.19 7.75 18.18
C GLN A 87 -10.82 7.75 16.79
N LEU A 88 -11.06 6.57 16.23
CA LEU A 88 -11.82 6.45 14.98
C LEU A 88 -13.30 6.38 15.29
N ASP A 89 -14.08 7.22 14.60
CA ASP A 89 -15.54 7.20 14.64
C ASP A 89 -16.05 5.82 14.21
N LEU A 90 -16.68 5.09 15.14
CA LEU A 90 -17.10 3.71 14.98
C LEU A 90 -17.95 3.52 13.73
N LYS A 91 -18.75 4.50 13.33
CA LYS A 91 -19.62 4.41 12.16
C LYS A 91 -18.85 4.32 10.84
N LYS A 92 -17.68 4.94 10.74
CA LYS A 92 -16.82 4.87 9.52
C LYS A 92 -16.08 3.55 9.46
N VAL A 93 -15.57 3.08 10.60
CA VAL A 93 -14.89 1.78 10.74
C VAL A 93 -15.89 0.65 10.51
N GLN A 94 -17.06 0.71 11.15
CA GLN A 94 -18.16 -0.23 10.96
C GLN A 94 -18.68 -0.15 9.52
N GLY A 95 -18.71 1.00 8.86
CA GLY A 95 -19.05 1.12 7.44
C GLY A 95 -18.05 0.42 6.50
N LEU A 96 -16.75 0.55 6.77
CA LEU A 96 -15.66 -0.15 6.07
C LEU A 96 -15.68 -1.66 6.34
N ILE A 97 -15.90 -2.06 7.60
CA ILE A 97 -16.00 -3.45 8.04
C ILE A 97 -17.27 -4.09 7.47
N THR A 98 -18.43 -3.44 7.52
CA THR A 98 -19.69 -4.02 7.00
C THR A 98 -19.66 -4.15 5.47
N LYS A 99 -18.92 -3.28 4.77
CA LYS A 99 -18.64 -3.44 3.33
C LYS A 99 -17.54 -4.47 3.05
N GLY A 100 -16.57 -4.60 3.95
CA GLY A 100 -15.45 -5.54 3.85
C GLY A 100 -15.80 -6.98 4.21
N VAL A 101 -16.66 -7.21 5.21
CA VAL A 101 -17.12 -8.52 5.72
C VAL A 101 -17.72 -9.43 4.64
N PRO A 102 -18.63 -8.98 3.76
CA PRO A 102 -19.13 -9.82 2.67
C PRO A 102 -18.09 -10.09 1.58
N TRP A 103 -17.03 -9.28 1.50
CA TRP A 103 -15.85 -9.52 0.65
C TRP A 103 -14.91 -10.53 1.30
N LEU A 104 -14.66 -10.38 2.61
CA LEU A 104 -13.89 -11.27 3.48
C LEU A 104 -14.52 -12.68 3.57
N GLN A 105 -15.86 -12.78 3.60
CA GLN A 105 -16.59 -14.05 3.56
C GLN A 105 -16.58 -14.71 2.17
N ARG A 106 -16.61 -13.90 1.09
CA ARG A 106 -16.45 -14.42 -0.29
C ARG A 106 -15.02 -14.90 -0.53
N LEU A 107 -14.04 -14.25 0.09
CA LEU A 107 -12.65 -14.65 0.08
C LEU A 107 -12.33 -15.79 1.06
N GLU A 108 -12.98 -15.95 2.21
CA GLU A 108 -12.86 -17.16 3.05
C GLU A 108 -13.22 -18.43 2.26
N ASN A 109 -14.11 -18.31 1.27
CA ASN A 109 -14.48 -19.40 0.36
C ASN A 109 -13.51 -19.59 -0.82
N LEU A 110 -12.66 -18.60 -1.13
CA LEU A 110 -11.71 -18.63 -2.25
C LEU A 110 -10.26 -18.85 -1.79
N SER A 111 -9.90 -18.32 -0.62
CA SER A 111 -8.60 -18.38 0.06
C SER A 111 -8.46 -19.71 0.78
N ARG A 112 -7.91 -20.69 0.06
CA ARG A 112 -7.14 -21.75 0.71
C ARG A 112 -5.78 -21.15 1.03
N PRO A 113 -5.25 -21.27 2.27
CA PRO A 113 -3.93 -20.76 2.63
C PRO A 113 -2.87 -21.49 1.79
N ARG A 114 -2.55 -20.91 0.62
CA ARG A 114 -1.64 -21.47 -0.38
C ARG A 114 -0.42 -20.58 -0.38
N PHE A 115 0.75 -21.18 -0.10
CA PHE A 115 2.04 -20.48 0.00
C PHE A 115 2.11 -19.39 1.09
N SER A 116 1.45 -19.57 2.23
CA SER A 116 1.56 -18.66 3.39
C SER A 116 3.02 -18.45 3.84
N TYR A 117 3.94 -19.37 3.53
CA TYR A 117 5.39 -19.21 3.74
C TYR A 117 5.98 -17.98 3.04
N ILE A 118 5.45 -17.56 1.88
CA ILE A 118 5.90 -16.33 1.20
C ILE A 118 5.48 -15.08 1.98
N CYS A 119 4.35 -15.12 2.70
CA CYS A 119 3.88 -13.97 3.49
C CYS A 119 4.49 -13.95 4.90
N THR A 120 4.75 -15.13 5.49
CA THR A 120 5.23 -15.27 6.88
C THR A 120 6.74 -15.42 7.01
N SER A 121 7.46 -15.86 5.97
CA SER A 121 8.92 -15.95 6.03
C SER A 121 9.56 -14.57 6.04
N LEU A 122 10.66 -14.46 6.78
CA LEU A 122 11.46 -13.24 6.88
C LEU A 122 11.92 -12.76 5.49
N GLY A 123 12.33 -13.70 4.62
CA GLY A 123 12.71 -13.41 3.23
C GLY A 123 11.56 -12.86 2.38
N GLY A 124 10.36 -13.41 2.52
CA GLY A 124 9.18 -12.93 1.80
C GLY A 124 8.76 -11.52 2.25
N ARG A 125 8.77 -11.26 3.56
CA ARG A 125 8.53 -9.91 4.11
C ARG A 125 9.58 -8.89 3.64
N ILE A 126 10.86 -9.28 3.56
CA ILE A 126 11.92 -8.44 2.96
C ILE A 126 11.58 -8.11 1.51
N ILE A 127 11.25 -9.11 0.69
CA ILE A 127 10.97 -8.90 -0.74
C ILE A 127 9.75 -8.00 -0.93
N LEU A 128 8.63 -8.31 -0.29
CA LEU A 128 7.40 -7.55 -0.41
C LEU A 128 7.57 -6.12 0.16
N GLY A 129 8.26 -5.99 1.29
CA GLY A 129 8.55 -4.69 1.90
C GLY A 129 9.46 -3.84 1.02
N SER A 130 10.51 -4.43 0.45
CA SER A 130 11.39 -3.72 -0.49
C SER A 130 10.66 -3.27 -1.75
N ALA A 131 9.77 -4.10 -2.30
CA ALA A 131 8.97 -3.76 -3.47
C ALA A 131 8.01 -2.59 -3.17
N ILE A 132 7.30 -2.65 -2.04
CA ILE A 132 6.42 -1.54 -1.61
C ILE A 132 7.23 -0.28 -1.33
N ALA A 133 8.40 -0.39 -0.70
CA ALA A 133 9.26 0.76 -0.41
C ALA A 133 9.72 1.44 -1.71
N LEU A 134 10.13 0.65 -2.71
CA LEU A 134 10.56 1.15 -4.01
C LEU A 134 9.41 1.80 -4.79
N MET A 135 8.21 1.23 -4.76
CA MET A 135 7.00 1.85 -5.31
C MET A 135 6.59 3.12 -4.54
N SER A 136 6.79 3.15 -3.23
CA SER A 136 6.48 4.33 -2.41
C SER A 136 7.43 5.49 -2.75
N ILE A 137 8.72 5.21 -3.00
CA ILE A 137 9.68 6.20 -3.49
C ILE A 137 9.24 6.74 -4.86
N SER A 138 8.84 5.87 -5.79
CA SER A 138 8.38 6.33 -7.11
C SER A 138 7.15 7.23 -7.01
N MET A 139 6.23 6.96 -6.08
CA MET A 139 5.06 7.80 -5.81
C MET A 139 5.38 9.17 -5.20
N MET A 140 6.53 9.31 -4.53
CA MET A 140 6.99 10.62 -4.02
C MET A 140 7.42 11.56 -5.14
N ILE A 141 7.73 11.03 -6.33
CA ILE A 141 8.02 11.84 -7.50
C ILE A 141 6.66 12.26 -8.09
N PRO A 142 6.31 13.56 -8.10
CA PRO A 142 5.00 14.02 -8.51
C PRO A 142 4.88 14.04 -10.04
N ILE A 143 4.89 12.87 -10.67
CA ILE A 143 4.57 12.73 -12.09
C ILE A 143 3.08 12.37 -12.19
N PRO A 144 2.25 13.25 -12.79
CA PRO A 144 0.82 13.01 -12.90
C PRO A 144 0.55 11.77 -13.75
N GLY A 145 -0.36 10.91 -13.28
CA GLY A 145 -0.77 9.70 -13.99
C GLY A 145 0.14 8.48 -13.83
N THR A 146 1.37 8.62 -13.29
CA THR A 146 2.24 7.46 -13.05
C THR A 146 2.01 6.80 -11.71
N ASN A 147 1.49 7.53 -10.71
CA ASN A 147 1.39 7.05 -9.32
C ASN A 147 0.29 6.00 -9.10
N THR A 148 -0.66 5.90 -10.02
CA THR A 148 -1.78 4.94 -9.94
C THR A 148 -1.27 3.50 -10.10
N LEU A 149 -0.34 3.25 -11.02
CA LEU A 149 0.25 1.92 -11.25
C LEU A 149 1.02 1.38 -10.02
N PRO A 150 1.97 2.14 -9.43
CA PRO A 150 2.59 1.79 -8.15
C PRO A 150 1.58 1.57 -7.03
N ALA A 151 0.56 2.43 -6.90
CA ALA A 151 -0.46 2.31 -5.88
C ALA A 151 -1.29 1.02 -6.02
N ILE A 152 -1.65 0.63 -7.24
CA ILE A 152 -2.34 -0.64 -7.51
C ILE A 152 -1.45 -1.83 -7.11
N GLY A 153 -0.16 -1.78 -7.43
CA GLY A 153 0.78 -2.82 -7.02
C GLY A 153 0.86 -2.97 -5.49
N ILE A 154 1.02 -1.84 -4.78
CA ILE A 154 1.03 -1.80 -3.31
C ILE A 154 -0.30 -2.32 -2.74
N PHE A 155 -1.43 -1.94 -3.33
CA PHE A 155 -2.75 -2.38 -2.92
C PHE A 155 -2.89 -3.91 -3.02
N ILE A 156 -2.48 -4.49 -4.14
CA ILE A 156 -2.56 -5.95 -4.36
C ILE A 156 -1.64 -6.68 -3.38
N ILE A 157 -0.40 -6.20 -3.17
CA ILE A 157 0.52 -6.79 -2.17
C ILE A 157 -0.07 -6.68 -0.76
N GLY A 158 -0.57 -5.50 -0.38
CA GLY A 158 -1.19 -5.28 0.92
C GLY A 158 -2.38 -6.20 1.14
N PHE A 159 -3.19 -6.40 0.10
CA PHE A 159 -4.32 -7.32 0.12
C PHE A 159 -3.87 -8.78 0.28
N GLY A 160 -2.84 -9.21 -0.45
CA GLY A 160 -2.26 -10.55 -0.31
C GLY A 160 -1.65 -10.79 1.09
N LEU A 161 -1.01 -9.79 1.68
CA LEU A 161 -0.52 -9.83 3.06
C LEU A 161 -1.66 -9.91 4.08
N GLN A 162 -2.76 -9.20 3.85
CA GLN A 162 -3.93 -9.22 4.73
C GLN A 162 -4.64 -10.59 4.71
N GLU A 163 -4.62 -11.27 3.57
CA GLU A 163 -5.26 -12.57 3.37
C GLU A 163 -4.32 -13.78 3.56
N ASP A 164 -3.03 -13.55 3.85
CA ASP A 164 -1.98 -14.57 3.84
C ASP A 164 -1.89 -15.37 2.51
N ASP A 165 -2.22 -14.72 1.39
CA ASP A 165 -2.22 -15.31 0.04
C ASP A 165 -0.95 -14.93 -0.74
N GLY A 166 -0.03 -15.89 -0.83
CA GLY A 166 1.23 -15.71 -1.55
C GLY A 166 1.07 -15.52 -3.06
N ILE A 167 -0.01 -16.02 -3.66
CA ILE A 167 -0.27 -15.84 -5.10
C ILE A 167 -0.67 -14.40 -5.38
N ILE A 168 -1.53 -13.83 -4.53
CA ILE A 168 -1.91 -12.41 -4.63
C ILE A 168 -0.68 -11.53 -4.44
N CYS A 169 0.19 -11.85 -3.47
CA CYS A 169 1.47 -11.14 -3.30
C CYS A 169 2.35 -11.21 -4.56
N LEU A 170 2.44 -12.37 -5.22
CA LEU A 170 3.19 -12.52 -6.48
C LEU A 170 2.58 -11.74 -7.64
N LEU A 171 1.25 -11.71 -7.75
CA LEU A 171 0.56 -10.85 -8.72
C LEU A 171 0.86 -9.38 -8.46
N GLY A 172 0.83 -8.95 -7.20
CA GLY A 172 1.20 -7.61 -6.79
C GLY A 172 2.65 -7.27 -7.17
N LEU A 173 3.59 -8.19 -6.94
CA LEU A 173 4.97 -8.05 -7.38
C LEU A 173 5.12 -7.92 -8.90
N ALA A 174 4.33 -8.67 -9.67
CA ALA A 174 4.31 -8.54 -11.14
C ALA A 174 3.78 -7.18 -11.59
N VAL A 175 2.78 -6.63 -10.90
CA VAL A 175 2.28 -5.27 -11.16
C VAL A 175 3.32 -4.23 -10.76
N CYS A 176 4.00 -4.39 -9.62
CA CYS A 176 5.08 -3.50 -9.19
C CYS A 176 6.25 -3.49 -10.17
N SER A 177 6.65 -4.65 -10.71
CA SER A 177 7.72 -4.71 -11.69
C SER A 177 7.33 -4.06 -13.03
N LEU A 178 6.09 -4.25 -13.49
CA LEU A 178 5.56 -3.51 -14.64
C LEU A 178 5.57 -1.99 -14.38
N ALA A 179 5.07 -1.56 -13.22
CA ALA A 179 5.05 -0.16 -12.82
C ALA A 179 6.46 0.44 -12.78
N LEU A 180 7.45 -0.33 -12.29
CA LEU A 180 8.85 0.09 -12.29
C LEU A 180 9.40 0.32 -13.70
N VAL A 181 9.14 -0.60 -14.63
CA VAL A 181 9.57 -0.45 -16.03
C VAL A 181 8.95 0.80 -16.66
N VAL A 182 7.66 1.04 -16.43
CA VAL A 182 6.96 2.23 -16.94
C VAL A 182 7.57 3.50 -16.35
N VAL A 183 7.76 3.58 -15.03
CA VAL A 183 8.35 4.75 -14.37
C VAL A 183 9.77 5.01 -14.86
N LEU A 184 10.62 3.98 -14.93
CA LEU A 184 12.00 4.12 -15.42
C LEU A 184 12.03 4.54 -16.90
N GLY A 185 11.15 4.00 -17.73
CA GLY A 185 11.03 4.39 -19.13
C GLY A 185 10.67 5.86 -19.30
N ILE A 186 9.75 6.37 -18.47
CA ILE A 186 9.37 7.79 -18.46
C ILE A 186 10.53 8.66 -17.98
N LEU A 187 11.23 8.25 -16.93
CA LEU A 187 12.38 9.01 -16.41
C LEU A 187 13.50 9.10 -17.45
N ILE A 188 13.92 7.96 -18.01
CA ILE A 188 15.00 7.90 -19.01
C ILE A 188 14.59 8.64 -20.30
N GLY A 189 13.38 8.42 -20.80
CA GLY A 189 12.87 9.11 -21.99
C GLY A 189 12.71 10.62 -21.79
N GLY A 190 12.34 11.04 -20.58
CA GLY A 190 12.25 12.44 -20.19
C GLY A 190 13.61 13.14 -20.16
N PHE A 191 14.65 12.50 -19.64
CA PHE A 191 16.03 13.04 -19.67
C PHE A 191 16.51 13.27 -21.11
N SER A 192 16.30 12.31 -22.00
CA SER A 192 16.69 12.43 -23.41
C SER A 192 16.01 13.62 -24.10
N LEU A 193 14.71 13.86 -23.85
CA LEU A 193 14.01 15.02 -24.42
C LEU A 193 14.60 16.35 -23.94
N ILE A 194 14.97 16.45 -22.67
CA ILE A 194 15.56 17.66 -22.10
C ILE A 194 16.93 17.92 -22.72
N ASP A 195 17.75 16.88 -22.89
CA ASP A 195 19.08 17.00 -23.51
C ASP A 195 18.98 17.44 -24.98
N TYR A 196 18.05 16.86 -25.75
CA TYR A 196 17.79 17.31 -27.14
C TYR A 196 17.34 18.77 -27.23
N LEU A 197 16.46 19.21 -26.31
CA LEU A 197 16.01 20.60 -26.28
C LEU A 197 17.14 21.55 -25.88
N LYS A 198 17.96 21.16 -24.91
CA LYS A 198 19.11 21.96 -24.46
C LYS A 198 20.16 22.09 -25.56
N ASP A 199 20.43 21.02 -26.29
CA ASP A 199 21.39 21.01 -27.39
C ASP A 199 20.88 21.87 -28.57
N SER A 200 19.58 21.78 -28.89
CA SER A 200 18.94 22.61 -29.91
C SER A 200 18.94 24.10 -29.57
N LEU A 201 18.67 24.46 -28.31
CA LEU A 201 18.74 25.84 -27.83
C LEU A 201 20.17 26.40 -27.84
N THR A 202 21.15 25.58 -27.47
CA THR A 202 22.57 25.98 -27.48
C THR A 202 23.04 26.23 -28.92
N ASN A 203 22.66 25.36 -29.86
CA ASN A 203 22.97 25.51 -31.28
C ASN A 203 22.33 26.76 -31.91
N TYR A 204 21.09 27.09 -31.51
CA TYR A 204 20.41 28.30 -31.97
C TYR A 204 21.10 29.58 -31.47
N SER A 205 21.62 29.57 -30.24
CA SER A 205 22.33 30.72 -29.66
C SER A 205 23.69 30.98 -30.32
N SER A 206 24.40 29.94 -30.77
CA SER A 206 25.67 30.08 -31.49
C SER A 206 25.50 30.59 -32.93
N PHE A 207 24.36 30.34 -33.57
CA PHE A 207 24.07 30.79 -34.93
C PHE A 207 23.75 32.29 -35.02
N HIS A 208 23.27 32.91 -33.93
CA HIS A 208 22.92 34.34 -33.90
C HIS A 208 24.04 35.26 -33.38
N ALA A 209 25.17 34.69 -32.92
CA ALA A 209 26.30 35.43 -32.37
C ALA A 209 27.47 35.65 -33.36
N SER A 210 27.34 35.17 -34.60
CA SER A 210 28.29 35.33 -35.72
C SER A 210 27.72 36.21 -36.82
#